data_AF-A0ABD0RV63-F1
#
_entry.id   AF-A0ABD0RV63-F1
#
_cell.length_a   1.000
_cell.length_b   1.000
_cell.length_c   1.000
_cell.angle_alpha   90.00
_cell.angle_beta   90.00
_cell.angle_gamma   90.00
#
_symmetry.space_group_name_H-M   'P 1'
#
loop_
_entity.id
_entity.type
_entity.pdbx_description
1 polymer ?
#
loop_
_entity_poly.entity_id
_entity_poly.type
_entity_poly.pdbx_seq_one_letter_code
_entity_poly.pdbx_strand_id
1 'polypeptide(L)'
;MENALKIYDEGFRPSSGGMLGPGVYLSRSKEKASRYPDCAGGEQLAILKVKVQVGKVKRINYQDHPLQKTWYRQGYDTAWVPPNCGM
;
A
#
# COMPACT_ATOMS: atom_id res chain seq x y z
N MET A 1 -12.39 -14.54 0.46
CA MET A 1 -13.06 -13.27 0.89
C MET A 1 -12.79 -12.96 2.35
N GLU A 2 -12.30 -13.93 3.10
CA GLU A 2 -12.04 -13.86 4.54
C GLU A 2 -11.24 -12.61 4.95
N ASN A 3 -10.12 -12.33 4.26
CA ASN A 3 -9.28 -11.18 4.58
C ASN A 3 -10.00 -9.83 4.41
N ALA A 4 -10.87 -9.70 3.40
CA ALA A 4 -11.63 -8.47 3.19
C ALA A 4 -12.63 -8.23 4.31
N LEU A 5 -13.29 -9.29 4.79
CA LEU A 5 -14.22 -9.22 5.92
C LEU A 5 -13.48 -8.91 7.23
N LYS A 6 -12.32 -9.53 7.46
CA LYS A 6 -11.47 -9.21 8.62
C LYS A 6 -11.03 -7.75 8.61
N ILE A 7 -10.62 -7.20 7.47
CA ILE A 7 -10.27 -5.78 7.37
C ILE A 7 -11.48 -4.88 7.64
N TYR A 8 -12.69 -5.30 7.23
CA TYR A 8 -13.90 -4.54 7.50
C TYR A 8 -14.25 -4.48 8.99
N ASP A 9 -14.07 -5.60 9.70
CA ASP A 9 -14.40 -5.73 11.13
C ASP A 9 -13.30 -5.18 12.05
N GLU A 10 -12.04 -5.53 11.78
CA GLU A 10 -10.88 -5.23 12.65
C GLU A 10 -10.06 -4.03 12.17
N GLY A 11 -10.29 -3.55 10.94
CA GLY A 11 -9.47 -2.54 10.29
C GLY A 11 -8.22 -3.09 9.60
N PHE A 12 -7.46 -2.19 8.96
CA PHE A 12 -6.21 -2.57 8.30
C PHE A 12 -5.09 -2.81 9.30
N ARG A 13 -4.34 -3.90 9.10
CA ARG A 13 -3.11 -4.18 9.85
C ARG A 13 -1.89 -3.86 8.97
N PRO A 14 -0.94 -3.03 9.43
CA PRO A 14 0.24 -2.71 8.64
C PRO A 14 1.13 -3.94 8.48
N SER A 15 1.74 -4.08 7.31
CA SER A 15 2.81 -5.06 7.10
C SER A 15 4.05 -4.70 7.93
N SER A 16 4.90 -5.69 8.21
CA SER A 16 6.22 -5.48 8.85
C SER A 16 7.28 -4.92 7.90
N GLY A 17 7.01 -4.91 6.59
CA GLY A 17 7.94 -4.45 5.56
C GLY A 17 7.28 -4.25 4.20
N GLY A 18 8.08 -4.18 3.15
CA GLY A 18 7.63 -3.95 1.77
C GLY A 18 8.54 -2.97 1.03
N MET A 19 8.16 -2.66 -0.22
CA MET A 19 8.91 -1.76 -1.09
C MET A 19 9.18 -0.40 -0.44
N LEU A 20 8.21 0.13 0.31
CA LEU A 20 8.27 1.42 0.99
C LEU A 20 8.39 1.29 2.52
N GLY A 21 8.79 0.11 3.01
CA GLY A 21 8.81 -0.20 4.45
C GLY A 21 7.43 -0.66 4.99
N PRO A 22 7.28 -0.75 6.32
CA PRO A 22 6.04 -1.20 6.96
C PRO A 22 4.88 -0.24 6.67
N GLY A 23 3.69 -0.78 6.45
CA GLY A 23 2.49 0.05 6.23
C GLY A 23 1.32 -0.67 5.57
N VAL A 24 0.30 0.12 5.22
CA VAL A 24 -0.86 -0.34 4.42
C VAL A 24 -0.69 0.18 3.00
N TYR A 25 -0.73 -0.72 2.02
CA TYR A 25 -0.47 -0.40 0.62
C TYR A 25 -1.77 -0.25 -0.15
N LEU A 26 -1.83 0.80 -0.96
CA LEU A 26 -3.01 1.17 -1.73
C LEU A 26 -2.62 1.53 -3.16
N SER A 27 -3.56 1.33 -4.08
CA SER A 27 -3.42 1.71 -5.48
C SER A 27 -4.63 2.52 -5.92
N ARG A 28 -4.39 3.53 -6.76
CA ARG A 28 -5.47 4.25 -7.46
C ARG A 28 -5.99 3.48 -8.69
N SER A 29 -5.19 2.55 -9.23
CA SER A 29 -5.62 1.66 -10.31
C SER A 29 -6.28 0.41 -9.72
N LYS A 30 -7.51 0.16 -10.18
CA LYS A 30 -8.29 -1.03 -9.84
C LYS A 30 -7.61 -2.29 -10.35
N GLU A 31 -7.06 -2.24 -11.56
CA GLU A 31 -6.36 -3.34 -12.22
C GLU A 31 -5.10 -3.74 -11.47
N LYS A 32 -4.39 -2.78 -10.89
CA LYS A 32 -3.24 -3.05 -10.02
C LYS A 32 -3.68 -3.64 -8.68
N ALA A 33 -4.75 -3.09 -8.07
CA ALA A 33 -5.26 -3.61 -6.81
C ALA A 33 -5.82 -5.03 -6.94
N SER A 34 -6.45 -5.36 -8.08
CA SER A 34 -7.07 -6.67 -8.33
C SER A 34 -6.07 -7.81 -8.48
N ARG A 35 -4.77 -7.52 -8.59
CA ARG A 35 -3.71 -8.54 -8.60
C ARG A 35 -3.44 -9.11 -7.22
N TYR A 36 -3.94 -8.49 -6.15
CA TYR A 36 -3.70 -8.94 -4.79
C TYR A 36 -4.88 -9.73 -4.21
N PRO A 37 -4.61 -10.87 -3.54
CA PRO A 37 -3.30 -11.53 -3.44
C PRO A 37 -2.86 -12.17 -4.78
N ASP A 38 -1.55 -12.26 -5.03
CA ASP A 38 -0.99 -12.85 -6.26
C ASP A 38 -1.38 -14.32 -6.44
N CYS A 39 -1.70 -15.02 -5.34
CA CYS A 39 -2.30 -16.35 -5.35
C CYS A 39 -3.48 -16.39 -4.36
N ALA A 40 -4.68 -16.62 -4.89
CA ALA A 40 -5.91 -16.67 -4.10
C ALA A 40 -6.39 -18.09 -3.79
N GLY A 41 -5.74 -19.13 -4.34
CA GLY A 41 -6.14 -20.53 -4.11
C GLY A 41 -7.60 -20.86 -4.48
N GLY A 42 -8.20 -20.08 -5.39
CA GLY A 42 -9.63 -20.22 -5.75
C GLY A 42 -10.60 -19.46 -4.84
N GLU A 43 -10.12 -18.72 -3.85
CA GLU A 43 -10.98 -17.88 -3.02
C GLU A 43 -11.61 -16.74 -3.83
N GLN A 44 -12.87 -16.43 -3.51
CA GLN A 44 -13.49 -15.19 -3.96
C GLN A 44 -12.76 -13.98 -3.35
N LEU A 45 -12.40 -13.00 -4.16
CA LEU A 45 -11.69 -11.79 -3.72
C LEU A 45 -12.61 -10.57 -3.74
N ALA A 46 -12.20 -9.53 -3.02
CA ALA A 46 -12.85 -8.23 -3.03
C ALA A 46 -11.81 -7.11 -3.14
N ILE A 47 -12.17 -6.03 -3.83
CA ILE A 47 -11.39 -4.79 -3.85
C ILE A 47 -12.04 -3.82 -2.87
N LEU A 48 -11.30 -3.42 -1.84
CA LEU A 48 -11.75 -2.45 -0.87
C LEU A 48 -11.54 -1.04 -1.40
N LYS A 49 -12.63 -0.27 -1.54
CA LYS A 49 -12.58 1.16 -1.84
C LYS A 49 -12.57 1.94 -0.54
N VAL A 50 -11.52 2.73 -0.32
CA VAL A 50 -11.31 3.46 0.93
C VAL A 50 -11.14 4.96 0.70
N LYS A 51 -11.47 5.76 1.73
CA LYS A 51 -11.11 7.18 1.80
C LYS A 51 -9.91 7.32 2.71
N VAL A 52 -8.87 8.02 2.25
CA VAL A 52 -7.59 8.11 2.95
C VAL A 52 -7.26 9.57 3.23
N GLN A 53 -6.87 9.86 4.47
CA GLN A 53 -6.23 11.12 4.82
C GLN A 53 -4.72 10.95 4.63
N VAL A 54 -4.19 11.48 3.52
CA VAL A 54 -2.79 11.21 3.10
C VAL A 54 -1.75 12.07 3.81
N GLY A 55 -2.17 13.15 4.48
CA GLY A 55 -1.28 14.05 5.20
C GLY A 55 -0.12 14.58 4.34
N LYS A 56 1.07 14.66 4.95
CA LYS A 56 2.32 15.06 4.31
C LYS A 56 2.93 13.90 3.52
N VAL A 57 2.94 14.03 2.21
CA VAL A 57 3.37 12.96 1.29
C VAL A 57 4.85 13.07 0.93
N LYS A 58 5.60 11.98 1.07
CA LYS A 58 6.95 11.83 0.51
C LYS A 58 6.87 11.14 -0.86
N ARG A 59 7.33 11.84 -1.90
CA ARG A 59 7.53 11.23 -3.22
C ARG A 59 8.79 10.36 -3.21
N ILE A 60 8.65 9.11 -3.61
CA ILE A 60 9.73 8.13 -3.78
C ILE A 60 9.77 7.76 -5.27
N ASN A 61 10.69 8.35 -6.03
CA ASN A 61 10.65 8.37 -7.50
C ASN A 61 11.89 7.75 -8.17
N TYR A 62 12.64 6.93 -7.45
CA TYR A 62 13.74 6.13 -7.97
C TYR A 62 14.11 5.03 -6.95
N GLN A 63 14.61 3.90 -7.45
CA GLN A 63 15.08 2.79 -6.63
C GLN A 63 16.20 3.22 -5.67
N ASP A 64 16.18 2.67 -4.45
CA ASP A 64 17.14 2.96 -3.37
C ASP A 64 17.13 4.42 -2.91
N HIS A 65 16.00 5.11 -3.08
CA HIS A 65 15.79 6.43 -2.52
C HIS A 65 16.11 6.42 -1.00
N PRO A 66 16.87 7.39 -0.46
CA PRO A 66 17.32 7.37 0.94
C PRO A 66 16.20 7.22 1.98
N LEU A 67 15.03 7.76 1.66
CA LEU A 67 13.82 7.66 2.48
C LEU A 67 12.83 6.56 2.07
N GLN A 68 13.19 5.66 1.15
CA GLN A 68 12.29 4.65 0.59
C GLN A 68 11.59 3.83 1.67
N LYS A 69 12.33 3.40 2.71
CA LYS A 69 11.79 2.60 3.82
C LYS A 69 11.70 3.36 5.16
N THR A 70 12.09 4.64 5.19
CA THR A 70 12.29 5.42 6.43
C THR A 70 11.59 6.78 6.43
N TRP A 71 10.78 7.07 5.40
CA TRP A 71 10.01 8.31 5.27
C TRP A 71 9.20 8.68 6.52
N TYR A 72 8.61 7.71 7.22
CA TYR A 72 7.82 7.95 8.44
C TYR A 72 8.66 8.52 9.58
N ARG A 73 9.95 8.16 9.67
CA ARG A 73 10.88 8.70 10.67
C ARG A 73 11.24 10.16 10.42
N GLN A 74 10.96 10.66 9.22
CA GLN A 74 11.19 12.04 8.80
C GLN A 74 9.91 12.89 8.87
N GLY A 75 8.87 12.40 9.56
CA GLY A 75 7.61 13.12 9.79
C GLY A 75 6.73 13.22 8.55
N TYR A 76 6.81 12.27 7.62
CA TYR A 76 5.86 12.12 6.53
C TYR A 76 4.78 11.10 6.91
N ASP A 77 3.55 11.36 6.50
CA ASP A 77 2.38 10.52 6.80
C ASP A 77 2.14 9.45 5.72
N THR A 78 2.65 9.67 4.50
CA THR A 78 2.48 8.74 3.38
C THR A 78 3.71 8.77 2.47
N ALA A 79 4.14 7.61 1.96
CA ALA A 79 5.04 7.53 0.81
C ALA A 79 4.26 7.23 -0.47
N TRP A 80 4.64 7.89 -1.56
CA TRP A 80 3.99 7.74 -2.87
C TRP A 80 5.00 7.52 -3.99
N VAL A 81 4.78 6.47 -4.78
CA VAL A 81 5.52 6.18 -6.01
C VAL A 81 4.74 6.71 -7.21
N PRO A 82 5.28 7.69 -7.95
CA PRO A 82 4.67 8.15 -9.18
C PRO A 82 4.75 7.07 -10.29
N PRO A 83 3.79 7.06 -11.24
CA PRO A 83 3.90 6.18 -12.40
C PRO A 83 5.18 6.48 -13.19
N ASN A 84 5.74 5.46 -13.85
CA ASN A 84 6.85 5.58 -14.80
C ASN A 84 8.14 6.22 -14.23
N CYS A 85 8.49 5.92 -12.97
CA CYS A 85 9.65 6.55 -12.31
C CYS A 85 10.85 5.62 -12.06
N GLY A 86 10.86 4.39 -12.61
CA GLY A 86 11.97 3.45 -12.41
C GLY A 86 12.06 2.89 -10.99
N MET A 87 10.91 2.75 -10.33
CA MET A 87 10.69 1.99 -9.09
C MET A 87 10.14 0.59 -9.40
#